data_AF-A0A2D4G219-F1
#
_entry.id   AF-A0A2D4G219-F1
#
_cell.length_a   1.000
_cell.length_b   1.000
_cell.length_c   1.000
_cell.angle_alpha   90.00
_cell.angle_beta   90.00
_cell.angle_gamma   90.00
#
_symmetry.space_group_name_H-M   'P 1'
#
loop_
_entity.id
_entity.type
_entity.pdbx_description
1 polymer ?
#
loop_
_entity_poly.entity_id
_entity_poly.type
_entity_poly.pdbx_seq_one_letter_code
_entity_poly.pdbx_strand_id
1 'polypeptide(L)'
;MAKELQEIIQRCQLLDEENFKGEDYNLFQVAGQKCFEEGNIAEVLEIVQNEKNVVIIKNMGWSLIGPILRCMLKQEQDDVERQYCMKILDKLVELCSAKELILGFLEQIEQTSREQISAAILLLLKPLQEALLKLDTKKAYSVGLSLSTILSQLSLLPIPYTKEQLQEDQHRLCQCLNALPQFVRPFVLEIVQNMEIISGGNCNDLKEELLGFCLKSLKYPLLMAELDPLPEEMAENPLRQFAAEIVRILADIRE
;
A
#
# COMPACT_ATOMS: atom_id res chain seq x y z
N MET A 1 16.50 3.49 25.38
CA MET A 1 16.96 4.29 24.23
C MET A 1 15.81 4.88 23.43
N ALA A 2 14.56 4.41 23.62
CA ALA A 2 13.34 5.20 23.37
C ALA A 2 13.37 6.63 23.94
N LYS A 3 14.26 6.90 24.91
CA LYS A 3 14.59 8.24 25.42
C LYS A 3 14.99 9.24 24.33
N GLU A 4 15.77 8.84 23.33
CA GLU A 4 16.19 9.76 22.25
C GLU A 4 14.97 10.24 21.44
N LEU A 5 14.08 9.31 21.07
CA LEU A 5 12.82 9.65 20.40
C LEU A 5 11.92 10.51 21.30
N GLN A 6 11.82 10.19 22.59
CA GLN A 6 11.06 10.98 23.55
C GLN A 6 11.62 12.39 23.73
N GLU A 7 12.94 12.57 23.77
CA GLU A 7 13.60 13.87 23.85
C GLU A 7 13.31 14.71 22.59
N ILE A 8 13.35 14.10 21.41
CA ILE A 8 12.98 14.75 20.16
C ILE A 8 11.51 15.16 20.18
N ILE A 9 10.61 14.27 20.61
CA ILE A 9 9.18 14.57 20.75
C ILE A 9 8.94 15.73 21.71
N GLN A 10 9.55 15.70 22.90
CA GLN A 10 9.41 16.77 23.90
C GLN A 10 9.91 18.11 23.37
N ARG A 11 11.03 18.12 22.64
CA ARG A 11 11.52 19.32 21.98
C ARG A 11 10.53 19.84 20.93
N CYS A 12 9.97 18.95 20.11
CA CYS A 12 9.01 19.33 19.07
C CYS A 12 7.66 19.77 19.64
N GLN A 13 7.24 19.26 20.81
CA GLN A 13 6.02 19.71 21.51
C GLN A 13 6.08 21.18 21.93
N LEU A 14 7.28 21.73 22.10
CA LEU A 14 7.50 23.14 22.46
C LEU A 14 7.53 24.07 21.25
N LEU A 15 7.53 23.51 20.04
CA LEU A 15 7.57 24.25 18.78
C LEU A 15 6.17 24.29 18.17
N ASP A 16 5.84 25.42 17.53
CA ASP A 16 4.68 25.47 16.64
C ASP A 16 4.98 24.70 15.33
N GLU A 17 3.93 24.17 14.69
CA GLU A 17 4.03 23.36 13.45
C GLU A 17 4.84 24.08 12.35
N GLU A 18 4.68 25.39 12.22
CA GLU A 18 5.38 26.23 11.24
C GLU A 18 6.90 26.33 11.48
N ASN A 19 7.35 26.00 12.69
CA ASN A 19 8.75 26.11 13.10
C ASN A 19 9.53 24.80 12.98
N PHE A 20 8.89 23.70 12.54
CA PHE A 20 9.60 22.44 12.28
C PHE A 20 10.62 22.60 11.15
N LYS A 21 11.88 22.25 11.43
CA LYS A 21 12.98 22.31 10.47
C LYS A 21 13.24 20.94 9.88
N GLY A 22 13.83 20.89 8.68
CA GLY A 22 14.25 19.64 8.04
C GLY A 22 15.09 18.71 8.93
N GLU A 23 15.92 19.29 9.82
CA GLU A 23 16.68 18.55 10.82
C GLU A 23 15.78 17.78 11.81
N ASP A 24 14.63 18.33 12.19
CA ASP A 24 13.70 17.70 13.12
C ASP A 24 13.06 16.45 12.50
N TYR A 25 12.70 16.52 11.20
CA TYR A 25 12.21 15.36 10.45
C TYR A 25 13.25 14.25 10.39
N ASN A 26 14.51 14.59 10.07
CA ASN A 26 15.60 13.62 10.00
C ASN A 26 15.89 12.99 11.36
N LEU A 27 15.95 13.79 12.43
CA LEU A 27 16.15 13.30 13.79
C LEU A 27 15.03 12.35 14.22
N PHE A 28 13.77 12.72 13.96
CA PHE A 28 12.62 11.87 14.24
C PHE A 28 12.70 10.54 13.46
N GLN A 29 13.01 10.58 12.17
CA GLN A 29 13.16 9.39 11.34
C GLN A 29 14.27 8.45 11.88
N VAL A 30 15.45 8.99 12.17
CA VAL A 30 16.59 8.20 12.65
C VAL A 30 16.30 7.60 14.03
N ALA A 31 15.77 8.39 14.96
CA ALA A 31 15.43 7.90 16.30
C ALA A 31 14.28 6.88 16.26
N GLY A 32 13.27 7.12 15.41
CA GLY A 32 12.17 6.19 15.16
C GLY A 32 12.68 4.86 14.62
N GLN A 33 13.50 4.88 13.58
CA GLN A 33 14.11 3.69 12.99
C GLN A 33 14.88 2.88 14.04
N LYS A 34 15.72 3.55 14.84
CA LYS A 34 16.50 2.90 15.91
C LYS A 34 15.59 2.21 16.94
N CYS A 35 14.44 2.79 17.27
CA CYS A 35 13.48 2.15 18.17
C CYS A 35 12.95 0.82 17.62
N PHE A 36 12.65 0.74 16.32
CA PHE A 36 12.23 -0.52 15.68
C PHE A 36 13.36 -1.55 15.58
N GLU A 37 14.60 -1.10 15.37
CA GLU A 37 15.77 -1.98 15.31
C GLU A 37 16.08 -2.61 16.68
N GLU A 38 15.84 -1.87 17.75
CA GLU A 38 16.06 -2.32 19.14
C GLU A 38 14.87 -3.07 19.75
N GLY A 39 13.74 -3.20 19.05
CA GLY A 39 12.54 -3.89 19.55
C GLY A 39 11.65 -3.04 20.47
N ASN A 40 11.88 -1.73 20.56
CA ASN A 40 11.10 -0.79 21.38
C ASN A 40 9.78 -0.38 20.70
N ILE A 41 9.05 -1.33 20.11
CA ILE A 41 7.87 -1.06 19.27
C ILE A 41 6.69 -0.62 20.13
N ALA A 42 6.57 -1.16 21.35
CA ALA A 42 5.55 -0.76 22.30
C ALA A 42 5.67 0.72 22.68
N GLU A 43 6.88 1.20 22.95
CA GLU A 43 7.11 2.62 23.26
C GLU A 43 6.80 3.53 22.07
N VAL A 44 7.12 3.09 20.84
CA VAL A 44 6.74 3.85 19.63
C VAL A 44 5.23 3.92 19.50
N LEU A 45 4.51 2.83 19.77
CA LEU A 45 3.05 2.82 19.75
C LEU A 45 2.46 3.79 20.79
N GLU A 46 2.99 3.81 22.02
CA GLU A 46 2.57 4.77 23.05
C GLU A 46 2.79 6.22 22.61
N ILE A 47 3.94 6.51 21.98
CA ILE A 47 4.24 7.85 21.44
C ILE A 47 3.25 8.23 20.35
N VAL A 48 2.96 7.32 19.42
CA VAL A 48 2.07 7.57 18.28
C VAL A 48 0.60 7.74 18.71
N GLN A 49 0.18 7.03 19.76
CA GLN A 49 -1.20 7.11 20.29
C GLN A 49 -1.42 8.32 21.22
N ASN A 50 -0.35 8.94 21.72
CA ASN A 50 -0.47 10.07 22.63
C ASN A 50 -1.02 11.31 21.92
N GLU A 51 -2.16 11.82 22.41
CA GLU A 51 -2.85 12.98 21.86
C GLU A 51 -1.97 14.25 21.81
N LYS A 52 -1.00 14.37 22.72
CA LYS A 52 -0.05 15.50 22.73
C LYS A 52 0.90 15.48 21.53
N ASN A 53 1.05 14.34 20.88
CA ASN A 53 1.98 14.14 19.77
C ASN A 53 1.30 14.27 18.40
N VAL A 54 -0.02 14.49 18.34
CA VAL A 54 -0.79 14.46 17.08
C VAL A 54 -0.19 15.37 16.01
N VAL A 55 0.21 16.59 16.35
CA VAL A 55 0.83 17.53 15.39
C VAL A 55 2.15 17.00 14.85
N ILE A 56 2.96 16.37 15.71
CA ILE A 56 4.26 15.80 15.30
C ILE A 56 4.02 14.58 14.41
N ILE A 57 3.12 13.67 14.81
CA ILE A 57 2.81 12.46 14.03
C ILE A 57 2.21 12.83 12.68
N LYS A 58 1.31 13.82 12.62
CA LYS A 58 0.71 14.31 11.38
C LYS A 58 1.75 14.71 10.33
N ASN A 59 2.85 15.33 10.76
CA ASN A 59 3.88 15.88 9.87
C ASN A 59 5.08 14.94 9.65
N MET A 60 5.48 14.19 10.68
CA MET A 60 6.71 13.39 10.65
C MET A 60 6.47 11.88 10.66
N GLY A 61 5.25 11.45 11.00
CA GLY A 61 4.92 10.04 11.24
C GLY A 61 5.06 9.17 10.00
N TRP A 62 4.89 9.72 8.79
CA TRP A 62 5.09 8.99 7.53
C TRP A 62 6.50 8.41 7.41
N SER A 63 7.51 9.00 8.05
CA SER A 63 8.89 8.50 8.05
C SER A 63 9.04 7.12 8.74
N LEU A 64 8.06 6.71 9.55
CA LEU A 64 8.05 5.43 10.23
C LEU A 64 7.56 4.27 9.35
N ILE A 65 7.00 4.52 8.16
CA ILE A 65 6.47 3.48 7.26
C ILE A 65 7.56 2.44 6.93
N GLY A 66 8.76 2.88 6.59
CA GLY A 66 9.88 1.98 6.26
C GLY A 66 10.30 1.10 7.44
N PRO A 67 10.60 1.67 8.62
CA PRO A 67 10.86 0.90 9.83
C PRO A 67 9.75 -0.10 10.18
N ILE A 68 8.48 0.31 10.10
CA ILE A 68 7.31 -0.57 10.35
C ILE A 68 7.31 -1.74 9.37
N LEU A 69 7.47 -1.47 8.07
CA LEU A 69 7.44 -2.50 7.05
C LEU A 69 8.59 -3.50 7.24
N ARG A 70 9.81 -3.00 7.45
CA ARG A 70 10.98 -3.86 7.73
C ARG A 70 10.75 -4.73 8.95
N CYS A 71 10.12 -4.19 9.99
CA CYS A 71 9.76 -4.94 11.17
C CYS A 71 8.77 -6.08 10.84
N MET A 72 7.67 -5.75 10.13
CA MET A 72 6.62 -6.68 9.71
C MET A 72 7.06 -7.80 8.74
N LEU A 73 8.14 -7.57 8.01
CA LEU A 73 8.70 -8.51 7.03
C LEU A 73 9.74 -9.46 7.63
N LYS A 74 10.12 -9.30 8.92
CA LYS A 74 11.03 -10.24 9.59
C LYS A 74 10.37 -11.62 9.72
N GLN A 75 11.12 -12.68 9.42
CA GLN A 75 10.61 -14.06 9.41
C GLN A 75 10.25 -14.59 10.81
N GLU A 76 10.93 -14.10 11.85
CA GLU A 76 10.78 -14.56 13.25
C GLU A 76 10.14 -13.49 14.15
N GLN A 77 9.22 -12.68 13.60
CA GLN A 77 8.59 -11.65 14.41
C GLN A 77 7.53 -12.22 15.35
N ASP A 78 7.51 -11.72 16.59
CA ASP A 78 6.47 -12.03 17.56
C ASP A 78 5.10 -11.47 17.13
N ASP A 79 4.03 -12.23 17.38
CA ASP A 79 2.67 -11.85 17.00
C ASP A 79 2.21 -10.55 17.67
N VAL A 80 2.67 -10.26 18.88
CA VAL A 80 2.34 -9.03 19.61
C VAL A 80 3.03 -7.82 18.97
N GLU A 81 4.32 -7.95 18.62
CA GLU A 81 5.04 -6.91 17.90
C GLU A 81 4.40 -6.60 16.54
N ARG A 82 3.97 -7.64 15.82
CA ARG A 82 3.25 -7.48 14.55
C ARG A 82 1.95 -6.71 14.74
N GLN A 83 1.21 -6.99 15.81
CA GLN A 83 -0.01 -6.24 16.16
C GLN A 83 0.30 -4.78 16.52
N TYR A 84 1.41 -4.50 17.21
CA TYR A 84 1.82 -3.13 17.47
C TYR A 84 2.18 -2.38 16.19
N CYS A 85 2.92 -2.99 15.27
CA CYS A 85 3.20 -2.42 13.95
C CYS A 85 1.91 -2.07 13.18
N MET A 86 0.93 -2.96 13.16
CA MET A 86 -0.36 -2.71 12.53
C MET A 86 -1.09 -1.52 13.17
N LYS A 87 -1.15 -1.46 14.50
CA LYS A 87 -1.79 -0.35 15.22
C LYS A 87 -1.09 0.99 14.97
N ILE A 88 0.24 0.99 14.90
CA ILE A 88 1.00 2.19 14.53
C ILE A 88 0.60 2.60 13.12
N LEU A 89 0.64 1.68 12.16
CA LEU A 89 0.33 1.95 10.76
C LEU A 89 -1.09 2.51 10.57
N ASP A 90 -2.08 1.90 11.22
CA ASP A 90 -3.48 2.39 11.22
C ASP A 90 -3.56 3.84 11.74
N LYS A 91 -2.83 4.15 12.81
CA LYS A 91 -2.81 5.51 13.37
C LYS A 91 -2.08 6.51 12.47
N LEU A 92 -1.03 6.09 11.77
CA LEU A 92 -0.37 6.93 10.76
C LEU A 92 -1.30 7.23 9.60
N VAL A 93 -2.04 6.22 9.10
CA VAL A 93 -3.04 6.42 8.06
C VAL A 93 -4.12 7.39 8.52
N GLU A 94 -4.55 7.30 9.78
CA GLU A 94 -5.53 8.21 10.39
C GLU A 94 -5.04 9.67 10.42
N LEU A 95 -3.82 9.92 10.87
CA LEU A 95 -3.34 11.25 11.26
C LEU A 95 -2.50 11.97 10.19
N CYS A 96 -1.68 11.25 9.41
CA CYS A 96 -0.71 11.86 8.52
C CYS A 96 -1.34 12.43 7.24
N SER A 97 -0.60 13.33 6.59
CA SER A 97 -0.95 13.81 5.25
C SER A 97 -1.04 12.64 4.26
N ALA A 98 -2.20 12.47 3.62
CA ALA A 98 -2.42 11.43 2.61
C ALA A 98 -1.35 11.45 1.50
N LYS A 99 -0.90 12.65 1.10
CA LYS A 99 0.13 12.81 0.06
C LYS A 99 1.47 12.20 0.48
N GLU A 100 1.92 12.47 1.71
CA GLU A 100 3.19 11.97 2.22
C GLU A 100 3.12 10.46 2.49
N LEU A 101 1.99 9.98 3.01
CA LEU A 101 1.75 8.55 3.19
C LEU A 101 1.85 7.78 1.87
N ILE A 102 1.16 8.26 0.83
CA ILE A 102 1.19 7.61 -0.49
C ILE A 102 2.61 7.56 -1.01
N LEU A 103 3.35 8.68 -0.98
CA LEU A 103 4.75 8.69 -1.42
C LEU A 103 5.61 7.71 -0.61
N GLY A 104 5.46 7.70 0.71
CA GLY A 104 6.17 6.77 1.59
C GLY A 104 5.84 5.30 1.29
N PHE A 105 4.57 4.96 1.05
CA PHE A 105 4.16 3.60 0.67
C PHE A 105 4.75 3.19 -0.68
N LEU A 106 4.70 4.07 -1.68
CA LEU A 106 5.24 3.78 -3.00
C LEU A 106 6.75 3.64 -2.99
N GLU A 107 7.45 4.48 -2.22
CA GLU A 107 8.89 4.34 -2.01
C GLU A 107 9.24 2.97 -1.43
N GLN A 108 8.49 2.51 -0.41
CA GLN A 108 8.75 1.20 0.17
C GLN A 108 8.46 0.06 -0.80
N ILE A 109 7.37 0.15 -1.58
CA ILE A 109 7.05 -0.85 -2.62
C ILE A 109 8.17 -0.91 -3.67
N GLU A 110 8.71 0.23 -4.09
CA GLU A 110 9.75 0.31 -5.11
C GLU A 110 11.12 -0.19 -4.63
N GLN A 111 11.47 0.06 -3.37
CA GLN A 111 12.79 -0.28 -2.80
C GLN A 111 12.86 -1.70 -2.19
N THR A 112 11.73 -2.41 -2.07
CA THR A 112 11.68 -3.74 -1.47
C THR A 112 12.45 -4.77 -2.31
N SER A 113 13.14 -5.71 -1.66
CA SER A 113 13.88 -6.78 -2.35
C SER A 113 12.93 -7.74 -3.07
N ARG A 114 13.41 -8.40 -4.14
CA ARG A 114 12.60 -9.28 -5.00
C ARG A 114 11.87 -10.37 -4.22
N GLU A 115 12.49 -10.89 -3.17
CA GLU A 115 11.96 -11.96 -2.31
C GLU A 115 10.79 -11.49 -1.45
N GLN A 116 10.70 -10.18 -1.19
CA GLN A 116 9.73 -9.57 -0.28
C GLN A 116 8.68 -8.71 -1.00
N ILE A 117 8.81 -8.46 -2.32
CA ILE A 117 7.89 -7.62 -3.11
C ILE A 117 6.43 -7.94 -2.80
N SER A 118 6.03 -9.21 -2.92
CA SER A 118 4.64 -9.62 -2.72
C SER A 118 4.16 -9.40 -1.29
N ALA A 119 5.02 -9.70 -0.31
CA ALA A 119 4.68 -9.49 1.09
C ALA A 119 4.53 -8.00 1.42
N ALA A 120 5.42 -7.15 0.90
CA ALA A 120 5.33 -5.71 1.07
C ALA A 120 4.08 -5.12 0.42
N ILE A 121 3.78 -5.50 -0.83
CA ILE A 121 2.58 -5.07 -1.53
C ILE A 121 1.34 -5.48 -0.72
N LEU A 122 1.20 -6.77 -0.35
CA LEU A 122 0.04 -7.25 0.40
C LEU A 122 -0.18 -6.52 1.73
N LEU A 123 0.90 -6.20 2.45
CA LEU A 123 0.83 -5.44 3.70
C LEU A 123 0.38 -3.98 3.48
N LEU A 124 0.83 -3.35 2.40
CA LEU A 124 0.60 -1.93 2.14
C LEU A 124 -0.65 -1.63 1.30
N LEU A 125 -1.25 -2.61 0.61
CA LEU A 125 -2.41 -2.38 -0.26
C LEU A 125 -3.56 -1.68 0.47
N LYS A 126 -3.97 -2.18 1.64
CA LYS A 126 -5.08 -1.60 2.40
C LYS A 126 -4.75 -0.19 2.94
N PRO A 127 -3.63 0.03 3.66
CA PRO A 127 -3.21 1.37 4.08
C PRO A 127 -3.11 2.37 2.93
N LEU A 128 -2.57 1.94 1.78
CA LEU A 128 -2.47 2.76 0.58
C LEU A 128 -3.85 3.11 0.01
N GLN A 129 -4.77 2.15 -0.05
CA GLN A 129 -6.14 2.39 -0.51
C GLN A 129 -6.83 3.44 0.38
N GLU A 130 -6.72 3.31 1.70
CA GLU A 130 -7.29 4.24 2.66
C GLU A 130 -6.70 5.64 2.51
N ALA A 131 -5.37 5.76 2.32
CA ALA A 131 -4.72 7.04 2.06
C ALA A 131 -5.17 7.68 0.73
N LEU A 132 -5.30 6.89 -0.34
CA LEU A 132 -5.78 7.34 -1.65
C LEU A 132 -7.24 7.83 -1.60
N LEU A 133 -8.10 7.14 -0.85
CA LEU A 133 -9.50 7.53 -0.68
C LEU A 133 -9.66 8.86 0.06
N LYS A 134 -8.70 9.24 0.90
CA LYS A 134 -8.66 10.53 1.61
C LYS A 134 -8.20 11.71 0.74
N LEU A 135 -7.75 11.48 -0.49
CA LEU A 135 -7.31 12.57 -1.37
C LEU A 135 -8.49 13.32 -1.98
N ASP A 136 -8.59 14.61 -1.66
CA ASP A 136 -9.55 15.52 -2.28
C ASP A 136 -9.09 16.03 -3.65
N THR A 137 -7.79 16.01 -3.92
CA THR A 137 -7.18 16.54 -5.15
C THR A 137 -6.17 15.58 -5.75
N LYS A 138 -6.05 15.57 -7.08
CA LYS A 138 -5.13 14.70 -7.83
C LYS A 138 -5.29 13.19 -7.54
N LYS A 139 -6.46 12.77 -7.04
CA LYS A 139 -6.74 11.37 -6.71
C LYS A 139 -6.47 10.44 -7.90
N ALA A 140 -6.98 10.78 -9.10
CA ALA A 140 -6.75 10.02 -10.33
C ALA A 140 -5.26 9.78 -10.59
N TYR A 141 -4.46 10.84 -10.63
CA TYR A 141 -3.00 10.74 -10.79
C TYR A 141 -2.35 9.87 -9.72
N SER A 142 -2.70 10.03 -8.44
CA SER A 142 -2.13 9.23 -7.35
C SER A 142 -2.52 7.75 -7.42
N VAL A 143 -3.75 7.44 -7.84
CA VAL A 143 -4.22 6.07 -8.11
C VAL A 143 -3.45 5.47 -9.28
N GLY A 144 -3.34 6.20 -10.40
CA GLY A 144 -2.58 5.78 -11.58
C GLY A 144 -1.11 5.51 -11.31
N LEU A 145 -0.47 6.40 -10.53
CA LEU A 145 0.91 6.23 -10.08
C LEU A 145 1.04 4.97 -9.21
N SER A 146 0.14 4.79 -8.25
CA SER A 146 0.15 3.63 -7.34
C SER A 146 0.00 2.31 -8.10
N LEU A 147 -0.97 2.24 -9.01
CA LEU A 147 -1.20 1.06 -9.85
C LEU A 147 -0.01 0.77 -10.76
N SER A 148 0.58 1.80 -11.35
CA SER A 148 1.76 1.66 -12.20
C SER A 148 2.98 1.16 -11.42
N THR A 149 3.25 1.69 -10.23
CA THR A 149 4.34 1.23 -9.36
C THR A 149 4.13 -0.22 -8.93
N ILE A 150 2.92 -0.56 -8.46
CA ILE A 150 2.60 -1.92 -8.02
C ILE A 150 2.75 -2.93 -9.17
N LEU A 151 2.16 -2.65 -10.33
CA LEU A 151 2.29 -3.53 -11.49
C LEU A 151 3.73 -3.66 -11.98
N SER A 152 4.52 -2.59 -11.90
CA SER A 152 5.94 -2.63 -12.29
C SER A 152 6.73 -3.55 -11.36
N GLN A 153 6.49 -3.50 -10.05
CA GLN A 153 7.12 -4.41 -9.08
C GLN A 153 6.65 -5.85 -9.24
N LEU A 154 5.35 -6.09 -9.44
CA LEU A 154 4.83 -7.43 -9.70
C LEU A 154 5.40 -8.02 -10.99
N SER A 155 5.73 -7.19 -11.99
CA SER A 155 6.35 -7.66 -13.25
C SER A 155 7.73 -8.30 -13.08
N LEU A 156 8.37 -8.08 -11.93
CA LEU A 156 9.66 -8.69 -11.59
C LEU A 156 9.51 -10.12 -11.04
N LEU A 157 8.29 -10.55 -10.72
CA LEU A 157 8.01 -11.87 -10.17
C LEU A 157 7.81 -12.90 -11.28
N PRO A 158 8.23 -14.16 -11.06
CA PRO A 158 7.99 -15.22 -12.03
C PRO A 158 6.50 -15.58 -12.07
N ILE A 159 5.98 -15.80 -13.27
CA ILE A 159 4.62 -16.30 -13.48
C ILE A 159 4.62 -17.82 -13.28
N PRO A 160 3.67 -18.38 -12.50
CA PRO A 160 3.51 -19.82 -12.40
C PRO A 160 2.89 -20.41 -13.68
N TYR A 161 3.49 -21.47 -14.21
CA TYR A 161 3.06 -22.18 -15.42
C TYR A 161 2.53 -23.59 -15.14
N THR A 162 2.93 -24.21 -14.02
CA THR A 162 2.46 -25.56 -13.63
C THR A 162 1.46 -25.53 -12.48
N LYS A 163 0.73 -26.63 -12.28
CA LYS A 163 -0.22 -26.77 -11.17
C LYS A 163 0.47 -26.68 -9.81
N GLU A 164 1.65 -27.30 -9.70
CA GLU A 164 2.46 -27.28 -8.48
C GLU A 164 2.89 -25.85 -8.16
N GLN A 165 3.35 -25.08 -9.16
CA GLN A 165 3.74 -23.68 -8.97
C GLN A 165 2.55 -22.79 -8.56
N LEU A 166 1.36 -23.04 -9.10
CA LEU A 166 0.14 -22.34 -8.70
C LEU A 166 -0.29 -22.66 -7.27
N GLN A 167 -0.11 -23.92 -6.83
CA GLN A 167 -0.45 -24.36 -5.47
C GLN A 167 0.56 -23.89 -4.43
N GLU A 168 1.85 -23.97 -4.75
CA GLU A 168 2.92 -23.52 -3.86
C GLU A 168 2.93 -22.00 -3.73
N ASP A 169 2.59 -21.28 -4.82
CA ASP A 169 2.63 -19.82 -4.94
C ASP A 169 3.85 -19.24 -4.21
N GLN A 170 5.03 -19.81 -4.47
CA GLN A 170 6.26 -19.57 -3.70
C GLN A 170 6.58 -18.07 -3.59
N HIS A 171 6.30 -17.33 -4.67
CA HIS A 171 6.52 -15.89 -4.76
C HIS A 171 5.29 -15.06 -4.41
N ARG A 172 4.18 -15.68 -4.00
CA ARG A 172 2.92 -15.03 -3.59
C ARG A 172 2.30 -14.10 -4.64
N LEU A 173 2.57 -14.38 -5.92
CA LEU A 173 2.05 -13.58 -7.02
C LEU A 173 0.53 -13.76 -7.10
N CYS A 174 0.03 -14.99 -6.94
CA CYS A 174 -1.41 -15.25 -7.03
C CYS A 174 -2.18 -14.53 -5.93
N GLN A 175 -1.64 -14.50 -4.71
CA GLN A 175 -2.21 -13.72 -3.60
C GLN A 175 -2.29 -12.23 -3.92
N CYS A 176 -1.23 -11.65 -4.50
CA CYS A 176 -1.25 -10.24 -4.93
C CYS A 176 -2.33 -10.00 -5.99
N LEU A 177 -2.42 -10.87 -7.00
CA LEU A 177 -3.41 -10.74 -8.06
C LEU A 177 -4.84 -10.88 -7.55
N ASN A 178 -5.10 -11.68 -6.52
CA ASN A 178 -6.41 -11.74 -5.89
C ASN A 178 -6.74 -10.48 -5.07
N ALA A 179 -5.71 -9.84 -4.48
CA ALA A 179 -5.88 -8.63 -3.68
C ALA A 179 -6.05 -7.36 -4.53
N LEU A 180 -5.43 -7.28 -5.72
CA LEU A 180 -5.48 -6.10 -6.58
C LEU A 180 -6.90 -5.67 -7.00
N PRO A 181 -7.80 -6.57 -7.44
CA PRO A 181 -9.19 -6.21 -7.73
C PRO A 181 -9.90 -5.57 -6.53
N GLN A 182 -9.65 -6.10 -5.31
CA GLN A 182 -10.22 -5.52 -4.09
C GLN A 182 -9.64 -4.15 -3.78
N PHE A 183 -8.36 -3.93 -4.09
CA PHE A 183 -7.70 -2.63 -3.97
C PHE A 183 -8.30 -1.58 -4.93
N VAL A 184 -8.63 -1.94 -6.17
CA VAL A 184 -9.19 -0.97 -7.13
C VAL A 184 -10.69 -0.74 -6.98
N ARG A 185 -11.41 -1.68 -6.36
CA ARG A 185 -12.87 -1.71 -6.31
C ARG A 185 -13.52 -0.39 -5.84
N PRO A 186 -13.07 0.28 -4.77
CA PRO A 186 -13.68 1.55 -4.36
C PRO A 186 -13.59 2.64 -5.42
N PHE A 187 -12.50 2.68 -6.20
CA PHE A 187 -12.31 3.67 -7.28
C PHE A 187 -13.17 3.34 -8.50
N VAL A 188 -13.40 2.05 -8.79
CA VAL A 188 -14.36 1.63 -9.83
C VAL A 188 -15.77 2.06 -9.44
N LEU A 189 -16.18 1.81 -8.18
CA LEU A 189 -17.48 2.22 -7.67
C LEU A 189 -17.66 3.75 -7.70
N GLU A 190 -16.60 4.51 -7.39
CA GLU A 190 -16.60 5.98 -7.51
C GLU A 190 -16.90 6.43 -8.94
N ILE A 191 -16.35 5.76 -9.96
CA ILE A 191 -16.68 6.06 -11.36
C ILE A 191 -18.14 5.71 -11.66
N VAL A 192 -18.57 4.48 -11.37
CA VAL A 192 -19.93 4.00 -11.70
C VAL A 192 -20.99 4.91 -11.10
N GLN A 193 -20.85 5.29 -9.82
CA GLN A 193 -21.78 6.21 -9.16
C GLN A 193 -21.78 7.60 -9.81
N ASN A 194 -20.61 8.12 -10.23
CA ASN A 194 -20.54 9.42 -10.89
C ASN A 194 -21.15 9.41 -12.31
N MET A 195 -21.09 8.28 -13.02
CA MET A 195 -21.73 8.11 -14.32
C MET A 195 -23.26 8.12 -14.22
N GLU A 196 -23.82 7.57 -13.14
CA GLU A 196 -25.27 7.57 -12.88
C GLU A 196 -25.81 8.96 -12.50
N ILE A 197 -25.00 9.80 -11.85
CA ILE A 197 -25.45 11.08 -11.26
C ILE A 197 -25.23 12.28 -12.19
N ILE A 198 -24.16 12.30 -13.00
CA ILE A 198 -23.79 13.47 -13.82
C ILE A 198 -23.37 13.00 -15.21
N SER A 199 -24.18 13.32 -16.22
CA SER A 199 -23.89 13.09 -17.65
C SER A 199 -22.73 13.95 -18.20
N GLY A 200 -21.71 14.26 -17.38
CA GLY A 200 -20.59 15.15 -17.69
C GLY A 200 -19.63 15.44 -16.51
N GLY A 201 -19.53 14.54 -15.52
CA GLY A 201 -18.61 14.69 -14.38
C GLY A 201 -17.16 14.34 -14.73
N ASN A 202 -16.21 15.12 -14.21
CA ASN A 202 -14.77 15.13 -14.52
C ASN A 202 -13.98 13.90 -13.99
N CYS A 203 -14.55 12.69 -14.09
CA CYS A 203 -13.91 11.43 -13.72
C CYS A 203 -13.13 10.77 -14.87
N ASN A 204 -12.97 11.46 -16.01
CA ASN A 204 -12.23 10.93 -17.15
C ASN A 204 -10.81 10.53 -16.77
N ASP A 205 -10.10 11.33 -15.99
CA ASP A 205 -8.73 11.02 -15.57
C ASP A 205 -8.67 9.71 -14.77
N LEU A 206 -9.59 9.49 -13.83
CA LEU A 206 -9.62 8.25 -13.04
C LEU A 206 -10.00 7.04 -13.90
N LYS A 207 -10.94 7.22 -14.84
CA LYS A 207 -11.32 6.20 -15.82
C LYS A 207 -10.14 5.84 -16.71
N GLU A 208 -9.39 6.81 -17.21
CA GLU A 208 -8.19 6.60 -18.03
C GLU A 208 -7.12 5.81 -17.26
N GLU A 209 -6.87 6.14 -16.00
CA GLU A 209 -5.90 5.42 -15.17
C GLU A 209 -6.32 3.97 -14.89
N LEU A 210 -7.61 3.72 -14.61
CA LEU A 210 -8.12 2.36 -14.41
C LEU A 210 -8.16 1.54 -15.71
N LEU A 211 -8.47 2.17 -16.85
CA LEU A 211 -8.33 1.54 -18.17
C LEU A 211 -6.87 1.18 -18.44
N GLY A 212 -5.94 2.10 -18.14
CA GLY A 212 -4.50 1.87 -18.23
C GLY A 212 -4.05 0.69 -17.37
N PHE A 213 -4.55 0.60 -16.13
CA PHE A 213 -4.32 -0.55 -15.26
C PHE A 213 -4.83 -1.85 -15.89
N CYS A 214 -6.10 -1.90 -16.34
CA CYS A 214 -6.69 -3.09 -16.93
C CYS A 214 -5.90 -3.57 -18.15
N LEU A 215 -5.53 -2.66 -19.06
CA LEU A 215 -4.75 -2.99 -20.25
C LEU A 215 -3.34 -3.49 -19.89
N LYS A 216 -2.68 -2.88 -18.89
CA LYS A 216 -1.39 -3.35 -18.38
C LYS A 216 -1.53 -4.74 -17.75
N SER A 217 -2.58 -5.00 -16.97
CA SER A 217 -2.88 -6.30 -16.36
C SER A 217 -3.14 -7.40 -17.39
N LEU A 218 -3.83 -7.07 -18.48
CA LEU A 218 -4.03 -7.97 -19.62
C LEU A 218 -2.71 -8.28 -20.34
N LYS A 219 -1.82 -7.29 -20.50
CA LYS A 219 -0.49 -7.50 -21.08
C LYS A 219 0.44 -8.30 -20.15
N TYR A 220 0.40 -8.05 -18.85
CA TYR A 220 1.13 -8.78 -17.83
C TYR A 220 0.33 -8.75 -16.52
N PRO A 221 0.10 -9.89 -15.84
CA PRO A 221 0.66 -11.21 -16.13
C PRO A 221 -0.13 -12.02 -17.16
N LEU A 222 -1.32 -11.57 -17.59
CA LEU A 222 -2.29 -12.46 -18.24
C LEU A 222 -1.91 -12.92 -19.66
N LEU A 223 -1.30 -12.08 -20.49
CA LEU A 223 -0.79 -12.51 -21.81
C LEU A 223 0.33 -13.55 -21.71
N MET A 224 1.08 -13.50 -20.60
CA MET A 224 2.20 -14.40 -20.34
C MET A 224 1.76 -15.65 -19.58
N ALA A 225 0.53 -15.69 -19.06
CA ALA A 225 -0.02 -16.86 -18.41
C ALA A 225 -0.50 -17.88 -19.46
N GLU A 226 -0.14 -19.15 -19.28
CA GLU A 226 -0.78 -20.22 -20.04
C GLU A 226 -2.21 -20.44 -19.51
N LEU A 227 -3.20 -19.87 -20.21
CA LEU A 227 -4.61 -19.97 -19.86
C LEU A 227 -5.30 -21.18 -20.50
N ASP A 228 -4.53 -22.12 -21.07
CA ASP A 228 -5.01 -23.31 -21.80
C ASP A 228 -6.06 -24.13 -21.04
N PRO A 229 -6.88 -24.96 -21.71
CA PRO A 229 -8.05 -25.61 -21.12
C PRO A 229 -7.62 -26.64 -20.07
N LEU A 230 -7.41 -26.16 -18.86
CA LEU A 230 -7.29 -26.96 -17.67
C LEU A 230 -8.64 -27.66 -17.46
N PRO A 231 -8.66 -28.97 -17.12
CA PRO A 231 -9.90 -29.72 -16.94
C PRO A 231 -10.85 -29.02 -15.97
N GLU A 232 -12.15 -29.10 -16.24
CA GLU A 232 -13.26 -28.42 -15.53
C GLU A 232 -13.26 -28.62 -13.99
N GLU A 233 -12.50 -29.58 -13.49
CA GLU A 233 -12.23 -29.79 -12.05
C GLU A 233 -11.43 -28.65 -11.39
N MET A 234 -10.85 -27.73 -12.16
CA MET A 234 -10.07 -26.59 -11.67
C MET A 234 -10.88 -25.28 -11.58
N ALA A 235 -11.92 -25.28 -10.74
CA ALA A 235 -12.73 -24.10 -10.46
C ALA A 235 -11.95 -22.91 -9.82
N GLU A 236 -10.70 -23.11 -9.39
CA GLU A 236 -9.91 -22.12 -8.65
C GLU A 236 -8.53 -21.87 -9.32
N ASN A 237 -8.50 -21.34 -10.55
CA ASN A 237 -7.26 -20.79 -11.12
C ASN A 237 -7.18 -19.29 -10.83
N PRO A 238 -6.23 -18.82 -9.98
CA PRO A 238 -6.12 -17.40 -9.59
C PRO A 238 -5.88 -16.45 -10.78
N LEU A 239 -5.17 -16.90 -11.82
CA LEU A 239 -4.92 -16.10 -13.03
C LEU A 239 -6.20 -15.94 -13.86
N ARG A 240 -7.03 -16.99 -13.95
CA ARG A 240 -8.35 -16.90 -14.59
C ARG A 240 -9.31 -16.02 -13.78
N GLN A 241 -9.30 -16.14 -12.46
CA GLN A 241 -10.11 -15.29 -11.58
C GLN A 241 -9.70 -13.82 -11.72
N PHE A 242 -8.39 -13.54 -11.72
CA PHE A 242 -7.88 -12.20 -11.97
C PHE A 242 -8.28 -11.68 -13.35
N ALA A 243 -8.17 -12.50 -14.41
CA ALA A 243 -8.64 -12.10 -15.74
C ALA A 243 -10.13 -11.77 -15.77
N ALA A 244 -10.97 -12.58 -15.14
CA ALA A 244 -12.41 -12.34 -15.05
C ALA A 244 -12.72 -11.04 -14.30
N GLU A 245 -12.00 -10.77 -13.21
CA GLU A 245 -12.10 -9.51 -12.46
C GLU A 245 -11.69 -8.29 -13.29
N ILE A 246 -10.58 -8.36 -14.03
CA ILE A 246 -10.15 -7.27 -14.93
C ILE A 246 -11.18 -7.03 -16.04
N VAL A 247 -11.72 -8.08 -16.65
CA VAL A 247 -12.78 -7.96 -17.67
C VAL A 247 -14.05 -7.36 -17.08
N ARG A 248 -14.41 -7.72 -15.85
CA ARG A 248 -15.54 -7.12 -15.13
C ARG A 248 -15.33 -5.63 -14.89
N ILE A 249 -14.16 -5.24 -14.37
CA ILE A 249 -13.81 -3.83 -14.17
C ILE A 249 -13.90 -3.06 -15.49
N LEU A 250 -13.37 -3.63 -16.58
CA LEU A 250 -13.48 -3.03 -17.92
C LEU A 250 -14.94 -2.85 -18.36
N ALA A 251 -15.82 -3.80 -18.07
CA ALA A 251 -17.24 -3.69 -18.39
C ALA A 251 -17.90 -2.57 -17.56
N ASP A 252 -17.64 -2.52 -16.25
CA ASP A 252 -18.21 -1.55 -15.32
C ASP A 252 -17.81 -0.10 -15.67
N ILE A 253 -16.59 0.12 -16.19
CA ILE A 253 -16.10 1.46 -16.53
C ILE A 253 -16.32 1.86 -18.00
N ARG A 254 -16.85 0.97 -18.87
CA ARG A 254 -16.99 1.22 -20.32
C ARG A 254 -18.28 1.93 -20.71
N GLU A 255 -19.28 1.95 -19.83
CA GLU A 255 -20.43 2.88 -19.95
C GLU A 255 -19.99 4.33 -19.66
#